data_AF-A0A6D2HJP1-F1
#
_entry.id   AF-A0A6D2HJP1-F1
#
_cell.length_a   1.000
_cell.length_b   1.000
_cell.length_c   1.000
_cell.angle_alpha   90.00
_cell.angle_beta   90.00
_cell.angle_gamma   90.00
#
_symmetry.space_group_name_H-M   'P 1'
#
loop_
_entity.id
_entity.type
_entity.pdbx_description
1 polymer ?
#
loop_
_entity_poly.entity_id
_entity_poly.type
_entity_poly.pdbx_seq_one_letter_code
_entity_poly.pdbx_strand_id
1 'polypeptide(L)'
;MGIILRAVFVLTLLHLGLVNGQIYNVLKYGAKGDGTTDDSEQLAFQGCNTLKIVGLKSFDSPRNHISIHDCKDVKIAKITLVAPDDSPNTDGINIAMSTDVSISDSFIGTGDDCVALNNGSVNINITRMMCGPGHGISVGSLGRDGEESMVENVLVTNCTFNGTDNGARIKTWPESAVAISNVTFANIQGTARRDEIIKIDCSKVTYCKDVVLDQIDITTVDGKDPVVECSNVYGKSSHANEVAGCFVQRP
;
A
#
# COMPACT_ATOMS: atom_id res chain seq x y z
N MET A 1 22.13 -0.12 10.59
CA MET A 1 22.86 -1.28 9.99
C MET A 1 21.84 -2.34 9.65
N GLY A 2 21.08 -2.12 8.59
CA GLY A 2 20.17 -3.12 8.04
C GLY A 2 20.96 -4.27 7.42
N ILE A 3 20.31 -5.43 7.29
CA ILE A 3 20.74 -6.43 6.32
C ILE A 3 20.44 -5.82 4.96
N ILE A 4 21.32 -4.93 4.49
CA ILE A 4 21.46 -4.73 3.06
C ILE A 4 22.14 -6.01 2.57
N LEU A 5 21.51 -6.74 1.67
CA LEU A 5 22.20 -7.72 0.84
C LEU A 5 23.20 -6.98 -0.08
N ARG A 6 24.27 -6.42 0.51
CA ARG A 6 25.47 -5.95 -0.17
C ARG A 6 26.40 -7.14 -0.29
N ALA A 7 26.07 -8.04 -1.21
CA ALA A 7 27.03 -8.94 -1.81
C ALA A 7 27.27 -8.46 -3.25
N VAL A 8 28.37 -7.74 -3.42
CA VAL A 8 29.24 -7.74 -4.59
C VAL A 8 28.64 -7.38 -5.96
N PHE A 9 29.31 -6.44 -6.60
CA PHE A 9 29.27 -6.16 -8.03
C PHE A 9 29.53 -7.43 -8.87
N VAL A 10 28.51 -8.27 -9.08
CA VAL A 10 28.35 -9.19 -10.21
C VAL A 10 26.85 -9.31 -10.44
N LEU A 11 26.30 -8.40 -11.24
CA LEU A 11 25.82 -8.76 -12.58
C LEU A 11 24.51 -9.55 -12.50
N THR A 12 23.39 -8.82 -12.63
CA THR A 12 22.15 -9.38 -13.20
C THR A 12 21.62 -10.60 -12.43
N LEU A 13 21.01 -10.38 -11.25
CA LEU A 13 20.32 -11.44 -10.52
C LEU A 13 19.27 -12.09 -11.46
N LEU A 14 19.58 -13.33 -11.85
CA LEU A 14 18.75 -14.21 -12.65
C LEU A 14 17.38 -14.41 -11.98
N HIS A 15 16.41 -13.56 -12.34
CA HIS A 15 15.02 -13.86 -12.70
C HIS A 15 14.25 -14.95 -11.92
N LEU A 16 14.54 -15.24 -10.65
CA LEU A 16 13.66 -15.91 -9.69
C LEU A 16 14.23 -15.77 -8.26
N GLY A 17 13.57 -15.00 -7.40
CA GLY A 17 13.83 -14.96 -5.95
C GLY A 17 12.79 -15.77 -5.19
N LEU A 18 13.20 -16.59 -4.22
CA LEU A 18 12.29 -17.24 -3.26
C LEU A 18 12.72 -16.93 -1.84
N VAL A 19 11.86 -16.24 -1.09
CA VAL A 19 12.03 -16.02 0.36
C VAL A 19 10.92 -16.74 1.09
N ASN A 20 11.25 -17.82 1.81
CA ASN A 20 10.27 -18.65 2.53
C ASN A 20 10.59 -18.81 4.02
N GLY A 21 9.61 -18.50 4.88
CA GLY A 21 9.65 -18.81 6.33
C GLY A 21 10.74 -18.10 7.14
N GLN A 22 11.36 -17.07 6.57
CA GLN A 22 12.45 -16.33 7.21
C GLN A 22 11.91 -15.35 8.25
N ILE A 23 12.72 -15.05 9.28
CA ILE A 23 12.42 -14.03 10.29
C ILE A 23 13.50 -12.95 10.24
N TYR A 24 13.11 -11.70 9.99
CA TYR A 24 13.99 -10.54 10.03
C TYR A 24 13.59 -9.60 11.17
N ASN A 25 14.50 -9.31 12.09
CA ASN A 25 14.32 -8.29 13.12
C ASN A 25 15.65 -7.55 13.29
N VAL A 26 15.68 -6.26 12.95
CA VAL A 26 16.91 -5.47 12.91
C VAL A 26 17.44 -5.09 14.30
N LEU A 27 16.58 -5.08 15.33
CA LEU A 27 16.98 -4.79 16.71
C LEU A 27 17.96 -5.84 17.24
N LYS A 28 17.86 -7.08 16.75
CA LYS A 28 18.85 -8.15 17.04
C LYS A 28 20.26 -7.84 16.54
N TYR A 29 20.40 -6.88 15.63
CA TYR A 29 21.66 -6.49 15.00
C TYR A 29 22.08 -5.06 15.39
N GLY A 30 21.45 -4.47 16.42
CA GLY A 30 21.82 -3.16 16.96
C GLY A 30 21.33 -1.96 16.15
N ALA A 31 20.44 -2.17 15.17
CA ALA A 31 19.73 -1.06 14.52
C ALA A 31 18.69 -0.45 15.46
N LYS A 32 18.30 0.79 15.19
CA LYS A 32 17.17 1.47 15.85
C LYS A 32 16.03 1.54 14.84
N GLY A 33 14.99 0.74 15.05
CA GLY A 33 13.77 0.76 14.24
C GLY A 33 12.83 1.87 14.68
N ASP A 34 13.31 3.12 14.67
CA ASP A 34 12.55 4.29 15.16
C ASP A 34 11.98 5.15 14.03
N GLY A 35 12.04 4.68 12.78
CA GLY A 35 11.51 5.39 11.62
C GLY A 35 12.23 6.69 11.27
N THR A 36 13.27 7.09 12.01
CA THR A 36 13.79 8.46 11.98
C THR A 36 15.32 8.55 11.95
N THR A 37 16.04 7.63 12.60
CA THR A 37 17.50 7.68 12.70
C THR A 37 18.22 6.73 11.73
N ASP A 38 17.53 5.74 11.18
CA ASP A 38 18.00 4.83 10.13
C ASP A 38 16.88 4.68 9.10
N ASP A 39 17.17 4.99 7.83
CA ASP A 39 16.23 4.96 6.71
C ASP A 39 16.41 3.72 5.83
N SER A 40 17.18 2.73 6.30
CA SER A 40 17.42 1.49 5.58
C SER A 40 16.12 0.69 5.42
N GLU A 41 15.77 0.36 4.18
CA GLU A 41 14.71 -0.59 3.86
C GLU A 41 15.15 -2.01 4.23
N GLN A 42 14.24 -2.81 4.81
CA GLN A 42 14.60 -4.13 5.32
C GLN A 42 14.82 -5.17 4.20
N LEU A 43 13.97 -5.16 3.16
CA LEU A 43 14.09 -6.03 1.99
C LEU A 43 13.74 -5.25 0.72
N ALA A 44 14.70 -5.04 -0.16
CA ALA A 44 14.48 -4.38 -1.44
C ALA A 44 14.74 -5.33 -2.62
N PHE A 45 13.77 -5.41 -3.53
CA PHE A 45 13.84 -6.19 -4.76
C PHE A 45 13.75 -5.25 -5.96
N GLN A 46 14.82 -5.24 -6.77
CA GLN A 46 14.95 -4.41 -7.97
C GLN A 46 15.08 -5.31 -9.20
N GLY A 47 14.33 -5.05 -10.28
CA GLY A 47 14.55 -5.75 -11.55
C GLY A 47 14.17 -7.24 -11.52
N CYS A 48 13.33 -7.67 -10.56
CA CYS A 48 13.05 -9.08 -10.33
C CYS A 48 11.82 -9.54 -11.11
N ASN A 49 12.00 -10.60 -11.91
CA ASN A 49 10.90 -11.27 -12.59
C ASN A 49 10.56 -12.60 -11.90
N THR A 50 9.29 -12.96 -11.82
CA THR A 50 8.80 -14.23 -11.23
C THR A 50 9.26 -14.38 -9.77
N LEU A 51 9.15 -13.30 -8.98
CA LEU A 51 9.53 -13.25 -7.56
C LEU A 51 8.45 -13.88 -6.67
N LYS A 52 8.84 -14.71 -5.70
CA LYS A 52 7.94 -15.31 -4.70
C LYS A 52 8.42 -15.06 -3.28
N ILE A 53 7.58 -14.45 -2.45
CA ILE A 53 7.83 -14.22 -1.03
C ILE A 53 6.69 -14.88 -0.26
N VAL A 54 6.98 -15.91 0.53
CA VAL A 54 5.95 -16.69 1.22
C VAL A 54 6.32 -16.91 2.68
N GLY A 55 5.40 -16.73 3.63
CA GLY A 55 5.67 -17.12 5.03
C GLY A 55 6.70 -16.27 5.76
N LEU A 56 7.18 -15.19 5.13
CA LEU A 56 8.16 -14.26 5.68
C LEU A 56 7.58 -13.54 6.91
N LYS A 57 8.40 -13.40 7.96
CA LYS A 57 8.10 -12.52 9.09
C LYS A 57 9.16 -11.43 9.20
N SER A 58 8.72 -10.19 9.37
CA SER A 58 9.60 -9.02 9.41
C SER A 58 9.15 -8.09 10.54
N PHE A 59 10.09 -7.68 11.38
CA PHE A 59 9.83 -6.90 12.59
C PHE A 59 10.73 -5.67 12.66
N ASP A 60 10.12 -4.56 13.09
CA ASP A 60 10.76 -3.29 13.47
C ASP A 60 11.67 -2.73 12.37
N SER A 61 11.18 -2.74 11.12
CA SER A 61 11.95 -2.18 10.01
C SER A 61 12.28 -0.71 10.26
N PRO A 62 13.52 -0.24 9.97
CA PRO A 62 13.87 1.17 10.14
C PRO A 62 13.08 2.11 9.21
N ARG A 63 12.68 1.60 8.04
CA ARG A 63 11.76 2.23 7.10
C ARG A 63 10.72 1.21 6.65
N ASN A 64 10.36 1.14 5.37
CA ASN A 64 9.44 0.13 4.88
C ASN A 64 10.04 -1.28 4.93
N HIS A 65 9.20 -2.29 5.18
CA HIS A 65 9.64 -3.67 5.34
C HIS A 65 10.02 -4.32 4.00
N ILE A 66 9.24 -4.10 2.95
CA ILE A 66 9.48 -4.66 1.61
C ILE A 66 9.36 -3.55 0.56
N SER A 67 10.35 -3.46 -0.33
CA SER A 67 10.32 -2.66 -1.56
C SER A 67 10.32 -3.57 -2.77
N ILE A 68 9.36 -3.36 -3.67
CA ILE A 68 9.24 -4.00 -4.99
C ILE A 68 9.36 -2.91 -6.04
N HIS A 69 10.49 -2.87 -6.74
CA HIS A 69 10.77 -1.84 -7.72
C HIS A 69 11.22 -2.46 -9.04
N ASP A 70 10.66 -2.01 -10.17
CA ASP A 70 11.04 -2.51 -11.51
C ASP A 70 10.90 -4.04 -11.62
N CYS A 71 9.83 -4.61 -11.06
CA CYS A 71 9.62 -6.05 -10.99
C CYS A 71 8.41 -6.51 -11.81
N LYS A 72 8.40 -7.77 -12.26
CA LYS A 72 7.27 -8.38 -12.96
C LYS A 72 6.90 -9.75 -12.40
N ASP A 73 5.61 -10.10 -12.39
CA ASP A 73 5.12 -11.42 -11.90
C ASP A 73 5.60 -11.69 -10.47
N VAL A 74 5.15 -10.84 -9.54
CA VAL A 74 5.52 -10.92 -8.13
C VAL A 74 4.38 -11.54 -7.33
N LYS A 75 4.69 -12.52 -6.47
CA LYS A 75 3.71 -13.16 -5.58
C LYS A 75 4.19 -13.09 -4.14
N ILE A 76 3.44 -12.38 -3.32
CA ILE A 76 3.67 -12.23 -1.88
C ILE A 76 2.49 -12.87 -1.15
N ALA A 77 2.75 -13.83 -0.26
CA ALA A 77 1.68 -14.54 0.43
C ALA A 77 2.04 -14.97 1.85
N LYS A 78 1.06 -15.01 2.75
CA LYS A 78 1.25 -15.58 4.11
C LYS A 78 2.35 -14.90 4.92
N ILE A 79 2.58 -13.60 4.71
CA ILE A 79 3.62 -12.87 5.42
C ILE A 79 3.07 -12.19 6.68
N THR A 80 3.98 -11.81 7.58
CA THR A 80 3.68 -11.05 8.80
C THR A 80 4.69 -9.92 8.92
N LEU A 81 4.24 -8.67 8.76
CA LEU A 81 5.09 -7.48 8.89
C LEU A 81 4.61 -6.65 10.08
N VAL A 82 5.51 -6.33 11.01
CA VAL A 82 5.15 -5.64 12.25
C VAL A 82 6.16 -4.55 12.58
N ALA A 83 5.68 -3.36 12.87
CA ALA A 83 6.44 -2.28 13.48
C ALA A 83 5.55 -1.55 14.53
N PRO A 84 6.14 -0.78 15.45
CA PRO A 84 5.36 0.05 16.36
C PRO A 84 4.45 1.01 15.60
N ASP A 85 3.25 1.22 16.14
CA ASP A 85 2.21 2.08 15.58
C ASP A 85 2.63 3.55 15.46
N ASP A 86 3.48 4.02 16.37
CA ASP A 86 4.04 5.36 16.36
C ASP A 86 5.35 5.47 15.56
N SER A 87 5.78 4.39 14.89
CA SER A 87 7.02 4.37 14.10
C SER A 87 6.80 4.94 12.70
N PRO A 88 7.30 6.14 12.39
CA PRO A 88 7.04 6.80 11.11
C PRO A 88 7.67 6.04 9.94
N ASN A 89 7.04 6.09 8.76
CA ASN A 89 7.59 5.58 7.50
C ASN A 89 7.93 4.08 7.50
N THR A 90 7.24 3.31 8.35
CA THR A 90 7.38 1.85 8.44
C THR A 90 6.40 1.11 7.54
N ASP A 91 6.26 1.58 6.30
CA ASP A 91 5.31 1.00 5.34
C ASP A 91 5.51 -0.52 5.22
N GLY A 92 4.44 -1.29 5.08
CA GLY A 92 4.55 -2.73 4.91
C GLY A 92 5.22 -3.10 3.59
N ILE A 93 4.54 -2.79 2.50
CA ILE A 93 5.02 -3.09 1.14
C ILE A 93 4.91 -1.85 0.26
N ASN A 94 6.03 -1.41 -0.28
CA ASN A 94 6.08 -0.34 -1.27
C ASN A 94 6.30 -0.94 -2.65
N ILE A 95 5.42 -0.59 -3.60
CA ILE A 95 5.49 -1.07 -4.98
C ILE A 95 5.68 0.14 -5.90
N ALA A 96 6.64 0.06 -6.81
CA ALA A 96 6.89 1.07 -7.84
C ALA A 96 7.37 0.41 -9.13
N MET A 97 7.08 1.02 -10.27
CA MET A 97 7.56 0.60 -11.60
C MET A 97 7.36 -0.90 -11.88
N SER A 98 6.30 -1.52 -11.35
CA SER A 98 6.15 -2.97 -11.32
C SER A 98 4.83 -3.41 -11.93
N THR A 99 4.82 -4.58 -12.56
CA THR A 99 3.65 -5.13 -13.25
C THR A 99 3.30 -6.53 -12.78
N ASP A 100 2.02 -6.87 -12.71
CA ASP A 100 1.54 -8.21 -12.33
C ASP A 100 2.01 -8.60 -10.92
N VAL A 101 1.64 -7.79 -9.92
CA VAL A 101 1.98 -8.04 -8.52
C VAL A 101 0.74 -8.53 -7.77
N SER A 102 0.88 -9.64 -7.05
CA SER A 102 -0.18 -10.22 -6.22
C SER A 102 0.26 -10.35 -4.76
N ILE A 103 -0.55 -9.82 -3.85
CA ILE A 103 -0.33 -9.86 -2.40
C ILE A 103 -1.54 -10.52 -1.75
N SER A 104 -1.32 -11.54 -0.93
CA SER A 104 -2.45 -12.25 -0.31
C SER A 104 -2.20 -12.87 1.06
N ASP A 105 -3.28 -13.12 1.80
CA ASP A 105 -3.28 -13.93 3.03
C ASP A 105 -2.27 -13.45 4.08
N SER A 106 -2.11 -12.13 4.24
CA SER A 106 -1.00 -11.56 5.01
C SER A 106 -1.46 -10.59 6.09
N PHE A 107 -0.67 -10.49 7.15
CA PHE A 107 -0.86 -9.54 8.24
C PHE A 107 0.21 -8.45 8.18
N ILE A 108 -0.21 -7.19 8.22
CA ILE A 108 0.68 -6.04 8.26
C ILE A 108 0.13 -5.04 9.28
N GLY A 109 0.88 -4.79 10.34
CA GLY A 109 0.57 -3.77 11.34
C GLY A 109 1.81 -2.92 11.60
N THR A 110 1.78 -1.67 11.16
CA THR A 110 2.95 -0.78 11.21
C THR A 110 2.50 0.63 11.58
N GLY A 111 3.42 1.62 11.58
CA GLY A 111 3.07 3.02 11.80
C GLY A 111 2.75 3.80 10.53
N ASP A 112 2.73 3.16 9.35
CA ASP A 112 2.46 3.83 8.07
C ASP A 112 1.61 2.94 7.14
N ASP A 113 1.67 3.15 5.82
CA ASP A 113 0.85 2.43 4.84
C ASP A 113 1.08 0.91 4.91
N CYS A 114 -0.01 0.13 5.01
CA CYS A 114 0.01 -1.33 4.93
C CYS A 114 0.59 -1.79 3.58
N VAL A 115 0.10 -1.18 2.49
CA VAL A 115 0.65 -1.28 1.14
C VAL A 115 0.55 0.10 0.49
N ALA A 116 1.66 0.58 -0.08
CA ALA A 116 1.72 1.81 -0.87
C ALA A 116 2.06 1.52 -2.34
N LEU A 117 1.20 1.97 -3.25
CA LEU A 117 1.38 1.84 -4.70
C LEU A 117 1.87 3.17 -5.29
N ASN A 118 3.09 3.19 -5.79
CA ASN A 118 3.75 4.36 -6.37
C ASN A 118 3.79 4.28 -7.90
N ASN A 119 4.43 5.28 -8.52
CA ASN A 119 4.48 5.47 -9.97
C ASN A 119 4.86 4.17 -10.71
N GLY A 120 4.19 3.91 -11.84
CA GLY A 120 4.46 2.78 -12.73
C GLY A 120 3.92 1.43 -12.22
N SER A 121 3.03 1.43 -11.23
CA SER A 121 2.40 0.20 -10.73
C SER A 121 1.19 -0.19 -11.60
N VAL A 122 1.23 -1.36 -12.23
CA VAL A 122 0.20 -1.83 -13.16
C VAL A 122 -0.21 -3.27 -12.85
N ASN A 123 -1.50 -3.59 -12.95
CA ASN A 123 -2.04 -4.94 -12.69
C ASN A 123 -1.67 -5.45 -11.28
N ILE A 124 -2.18 -4.76 -10.27
CA ILE A 124 -1.90 -5.06 -8.87
C ILE A 124 -3.13 -5.69 -8.24
N ASN A 125 -2.97 -6.85 -7.60
CA ASN A 125 -4.04 -7.54 -6.90
C ASN A 125 -3.66 -7.74 -5.42
N ILE A 126 -4.47 -7.20 -4.51
CA ILE A 126 -4.27 -7.28 -3.06
C ILE A 126 -5.52 -7.89 -2.46
N THR A 127 -5.41 -9.03 -1.77
CA THR A 127 -6.60 -9.70 -1.24
C THR A 127 -6.38 -10.47 0.05
N ARG A 128 -7.41 -10.58 0.90
CA ARG A 128 -7.32 -11.31 2.18
C ARG A 128 -6.19 -10.77 3.05
N MET A 129 -6.11 -9.45 3.12
CA MET A 129 -5.16 -8.74 3.98
C MET A 129 -5.81 -8.41 5.31
N MET A 130 -5.02 -8.49 6.38
CA MET A 130 -5.33 -7.86 7.66
C MET A 130 -4.33 -6.72 7.85
N CYS A 131 -4.81 -5.49 7.69
CA CYS A 131 -4.04 -4.27 7.87
C CYS A 131 -4.41 -3.64 9.22
N GLY A 132 -3.45 -3.17 10.00
CA GLY A 132 -3.75 -2.43 11.22
C GLY A 132 -2.88 -2.82 12.42
N PRO A 133 -2.34 -1.84 13.17
CA PRO A 133 -2.49 -0.39 12.96
C PRO A 133 -1.73 0.12 11.72
N GLY A 134 -1.76 1.43 11.46
CA GLY A 134 -1.09 2.09 10.32
C GLY A 134 -2.03 2.88 9.42
N HIS A 135 -1.59 3.30 8.24
CA HIS A 135 -2.33 4.23 7.35
C HIS A 135 -3.29 3.56 6.33
N GLY A 136 -3.39 2.23 6.34
CA GLY A 136 -4.24 1.49 5.43
C GLY A 136 -3.59 1.18 4.07
N ILE A 137 -4.37 1.04 3.00
CA ILE A 137 -3.85 0.75 1.65
C ILE A 137 -3.98 2.01 0.80
N SER A 138 -2.85 2.48 0.28
CA SER A 138 -2.73 3.76 -0.40
C SER A 138 -2.24 3.61 -1.84
N VAL A 139 -2.90 4.31 -2.76
CA VAL A 139 -2.31 4.69 -4.06
C VAL A 139 -1.66 6.06 -3.91
N GLY A 140 -0.35 6.14 -4.11
CA GLY A 140 0.45 7.35 -3.97
C GLY A 140 1.04 7.59 -2.59
N SER A 141 1.63 8.77 -2.34
CA SER A 141 1.46 9.99 -3.14
C SER A 141 2.12 9.96 -4.53
N LEU A 142 1.44 10.50 -5.54
CA LEU A 142 1.93 10.58 -6.93
C LEU A 142 1.99 12.03 -7.43
N GLY A 143 2.93 12.31 -8.33
CA GLY A 143 3.03 13.61 -9.02
C GLY A 143 3.74 14.72 -8.25
N ARG A 144 4.59 14.34 -7.29
CA ARG A 144 5.41 15.31 -6.56
C ARG A 144 6.24 16.11 -7.55
N ASP A 145 6.39 17.41 -7.31
CA ASP A 145 7.17 18.32 -8.15
C ASP A 145 6.71 18.36 -9.63
N GLY A 146 5.45 17.99 -9.90
CA GLY A 146 4.87 17.99 -11.25
C GLY A 146 5.24 16.78 -12.10
N GLU A 147 5.82 15.74 -11.50
CA GLU A 147 6.19 14.51 -12.20
C GLU A 147 4.98 13.85 -12.88
N GLU A 148 5.17 13.35 -14.11
CA GLU A 148 4.21 12.47 -14.75
C GLU A 148 4.22 11.12 -14.03
N SER A 149 3.06 10.62 -13.63
CA SER A 149 2.97 9.31 -13.01
C SER A 149 1.74 8.54 -13.44
N MET A 150 1.80 7.22 -13.34
CA MET A 150 0.67 6.37 -13.66
C MET A 150 0.53 5.22 -12.67
N VAL A 151 -0.72 4.92 -12.29
CA VAL A 151 -1.10 3.67 -11.62
C VAL A 151 -2.38 3.15 -12.26
N GLU A 152 -2.39 1.88 -12.66
CA GLU A 152 -3.49 1.33 -13.45
C GLU A 152 -3.84 -0.11 -13.03
N ASN A 153 -5.12 -0.47 -13.11
CA ASN A 153 -5.62 -1.83 -12.89
C ASN A 153 -5.25 -2.37 -11.50
N VAL A 154 -5.79 -1.72 -10.48
CA VAL A 154 -5.57 -2.10 -9.07
C VAL A 154 -6.86 -2.70 -8.52
N LEU A 155 -6.75 -3.88 -7.92
CA LEU A 155 -7.85 -4.57 -7.26
C LEU A 155 -7.48 -4.87 -5.81
N VAL A 156 -8.18 -4.24 -4.86
CA VAL A 156 -8.06 -4.47 -3.42
C VAL A 156 -9.35 -5.09 -2.92
N THR A 157 -9.31 -6.35 -2.46
CA THR A 157 -10.54 -7.10 -2.14
C THR A 157 -10.46 -7.97 -0.88
N ASN A 158 -11.56 -8.08 -0.14
CA ASN A 158 -11.67 -8.96 1.02
C ASN A 158 -10.62 -8.64 2.09
N CYS A 159 -10.51 -7.38 2.48
CA CYS A 159 -9.50 -6.91 3.43
C CYS A 159 -10.14 -6.48 4.75
N THR A 160 -9.47 -6.72 5.86
CA THR A 160 -9.88 -6.24 7.19
C THR A 160 -8.90 -5.19 7.67
N PHE A 161 -9.41 -4.02 8.06
CA PHE A 161 -8.67 -2.90 8.61
C PHE A 161 -8.96 -2.84 10.10
N ASN A 162 -7.93 -2.83 10.96
CA ASN A 162 -8.13 -2.86 12.41
C ASN A 162 -7.34 -1.74 13.08
N GLY A 163 -8.03 -0.65 13.43
CA GLY A 163 -7.42 0.51 14.06
C GLY A 163 -6.39 1.20 13.15
N THR A 164 -6.62 1.21 11.84
CA THR A 164 -5.82 2.02 10.91
C THR A 164 -6.23 3.49 11.00
N ASP A 165 -5.40 4.42 10.56
CA ASP A 165 -5.77 5.84 10.46
C ASP A 165 -6.86 6.05 9.41
N ASN A 166 -6.72 5.38 8.28
CA ASN A 166 -7.68 5.40 7.17
C ASN A 166 -7.87 3.97 6.64
N GLY A 167 -8.92 3.76 5.83
CA GLY A 167 -9.15 2.57 5.04
C GLY A 167 -8.46 2.65 3.66
N ALA A 168 -9.23 3.01 2.64
CA ALA A 168 -8.77 3.15 1.26
C ALA A 168 -8.35 4.60 0.95
N ARG A 169 -7.18 4.79 0.31
CA ARG A 169 -6.67 6.12 -0.03
C ARG A 169 -6.13 6.21 -1.45
N ILE A 170 -6.35 7.36 -2.09
CA ILE A 170 -5.65 7.80 -3.30
C ILE A 170 -5.15 9.21 -3.05
N LYS A 171 -3.83 9.41 -3.19
CA LYS A 171 -3.13 10.66 -2.88
C LYS A 171 -2.38 11.15 -4.11
N THR A 172 -2.72 12.32 -4.64
CA THR A 172 -1.97 12.95 -5.73
C THR A 172 -1.67 14.42 -5.42
N TRP A 173 -0.68 15.00 -6.09
CA TRP A 173 -0.42 16.43 -5.98
C TRP A 173 -1.43 17.23 -6.84
N PRO A 174 -1.94 18.39 -6.36
CA PRO A 174 -3.14 19.04 -6.96
C PRO A 174 -3.02 19.48 -8.43
N GLU A 175 -1.79 19.65 -8.94
CA GLU A 175 -1.49 20.17 -10.28
C GLU A 175 -0.52 19.25 -11.05
N SER A 176 -0.60 17.94 -10.84
CA SER A 176 0.29 16.97 -11.48
C SER A 176 -0.35 16.23 -12.64
N ALA A 177 0.45 15.84 -13.65
CA ALA A 177 0.04 15.00 -14.77
C ALA A 177 0.03 13.50 -14.35
N VAL A 178 -0.84 13.17 -13.40
CA VAL A 178 -0.93 11.82 -12.80
C VAL A 178 -2.16 11.08 -13.32
N ALA A 179 -1.95 10.00 -14.05
CA ALA A 179 -3.02 9.14 -14.56
C ALA A 179 -3.29 7.98 -13.60
N ILE A 180 -4.47 7.98 -12.96
CA ILE A 180 -4.94 6.84 -12.16
C ILE A 180 -6.24 6.32 -12.76
N SER A 181 -6.26 5.04 -13.12
CA SER A 181 -7.43 4.43 -13.73
C SER A 181 -7.67 2.98 -13.30
N ASN A 182 -8.95 2.60 -13.27
CA ASN A 182 -9.39 1.24 -12.96
C ASN A 182 -8.87 0.75 -11.60
N VAL A 183 -9.25 1.47 -10.54
CA VAL A 183 -8.89 1.14 -9.15
C VAL A 183 -10.14 0.73 -8.40
N THR A 184 -10.18 -0.51 -7.92
CA THR A 184 -11.31 -1.05 -7.16
C THR A 184 -10.90 -1.38 -5.73
N PHE A 185 -11.64 -0.84 -4.78
CA PHE A 185 -11.67 -1.28 -3.39
C PHE A 185 -13.01 -1.97 -3.14
N ALA A 186 -13.00 -3.25 -2.78
CA ALA A 186 -14.24 -3.97 -2.52
C ALA A 186 -14.18 -4.96 -1.35
N ASN A 187 -15.32 -5.17 -0.68
CA ASN A 187 -15.45 -6.08 0.47
C ASN A 187 -14.38 -5.75 1.54
N ILE A 188 -14.35 -4.50 1.97
CA ILE A 188 -13.42 -4.01 2.99
C ILE A 188 -14.20 -3.78 4.26
N GLN A 189 -13.71 -4.29 5.38
CA GLN A 189 -14.38 -4.15 6.68
C GLN A 189 -13.43 -3.75 7.82
N GLY A 190 -13.98 -3.24 8.92
CA GLY A 190 -13.30 -3.13 10.20
C GLY A 190 -13.36 -1.73 10.82
N THR A 191 -12.23 -1.21 11.32
CA THR A 191 -12.19 0.01 12.11
C THR A 191 -11.07 0.97 11.73
N ALA A 192 -11.33 2.27 11.85
CA ALA A 192 -10.39 3.36 11.67
C ALA A 192 -10.31 4.29 12.89
N ARG A 193 -9.16 4.91 13.12
CA ARG A 193 -8.89 5.83 14.23
C ARG A 193 -9.20 7.28 13.92
N ARG A 194 -9.09 7.66 12.64
CA ARG A 194 -9.54 8.98 12.19
C ARG A 194 -10.96 8.87 11.68
N ASP A 195 -11.66 9.99 11.78
CA ASP A 195 -13.00 10.14 11.23
C ASP A 195 -12.95 9.94 9.69
N GLU A 196 -11.91 10.44 9.01
CA GLU A 196 -11.69 10.26 7.57
C GLU A 196 -11.28 8.81 7.24
N ILE A 197 -12.26 7.95 6.95
CA ILE A 197 -12.00 6.55 6.61
C ILE A 197 -11.58 6.36 5.15
N ILE A 198 -12.00 7.24 4.24
CA ILE A 198 -11.63 7.20 2.83
C ILE A 198 -11.25 8.61 2.39
N LYS A 199 -10.10 8.72 1.73
CA LYS A 199 -9.64 9.94 1.08
C LYS A 199 -9.16 9.65 -0.34
N ILE A 200 -9.90 10.13 -1.33
CA ILE A 200 -9.54 10.04 -2.75
C ILE A 200 -9.34 11.45 -3.26
N ASP A 201 -8.08 11.90 -3.31
CA ASP A 201 -7.71 13.24 -3.73
C ASP A 201 -6.85 13.19 -4.99
N CYS A 202 -7.54 13.33 -6.12
CA CYS A 202 -6.95 13.25 -7.45
C CYS A 202 -6.60 14.64 -8.01
N SER A 203 -5.66 14.68 -8.95
CA SER A 203 -5.21 15.92 -9.58
C SER A 203 -6.36 16.59 -10.33
N LYS A 204 -6.39 17.92 -10.30
CA LYS A 204 -7.36 18.72 -11.09
C LYS A 204 -7.03 18.68 -12.59
N VAL A 205 -5.76 18.41 -12.93
CA VAL A 205 -5.28 18.32 -14.31
C VAL A 205 -5.65 16.97 -14.90
N THR A 206 -5.34 15.90 -14.18
CA THR A 206 -5.61 14.53 -14.59
C THR A 206 -6.46 13.83 -13.54
N TYR A 207 -7.78 13.89 -13.73
CA TYR A 207 -8.77 13.22 -12.88
C TYR A 207 -8.53 11.71 -12.81
N CYS A 208 -8.83 11.11 -11.66
CA CYS A 208 -8.92 9.65 -11.56
C CYS A 208 -10.15 9.13 -12.30
N LYS A 209 -10.04 7.97 -12.94
CA LYS A 209 -11.12 7.35 -13.73
C LYS A 209 -11.38 5.91 -13.30
N ASP A 210 -12.62 5.47 -13.49
CA ASP A 210 -13.04 4.08 -13.26
C ASP A 210 -12.68 3.59 -11.85
N VAL A 211 -12.85 4.46 -10.85
CA VAL A 211 -12.66 4.09 -9.45
C VAL A 211 -13.93 3.44 -8.91
N VAL A 212 -13.80 2.32 -8.19
CA VAL A 212 -14.93 1.60 -7.63
C VAL A 212 -14.75 1.42 -6.13
N LEU A 213 -15.79 1.77 -5.38
CA LEU A 213 -15.92 1.47 -3.94
C LEU A 213 -17.15 0.58 -3.76
N ASP A 214 -16.97 -0.70 -3.45
CA ASP A 214 -18.09 -1.65 -3.34
C ASP A 214 -18.04 -2.38 -2.00
N GLN A 215 -19.11 -2.35 -1.20
CA GLN A 215 -19.14 -3.03 0.10
C GLN A 215 -17.95 -2.63 1.01
N ILE A 216 -17.94 -1.35 1.39
CA ILE A 216 -17.02 -0.80 2.40
C ILE A 216 -17.78 -0.66 3.72
N ASP A 217 -17.32 -1.38 4.74
CA ASP A 217 -17.89 -1.44 6.09
C ASP A 217 -16.81 -1.11 7.13
N ILE A 218 -16.37 0.16 7.14
CA ILE A 218 -15.37 0.65 8.11
C ILE A 218 -16.05 1.61 9.07
N THR A 219 -15.94 1.33 10.36
CA THR A 219 -16.44 2.18 11.44
C THR A 219 -15.29 2.93 12.12
N THR A 220 -15.58 4.03 12.80
CA THR A 220 -14.58 4.69 13.64
C THR A 220 -14.47 3.98 14.99
N VAL A 221 -13.26 3.91 15.56
CA VAL A 221 -13.04 3.27 16.87
C VAL A 221 -13.72 4.01 18.02
N ASP A 222 -13.97 5.31 17.86
CA ASP A 222 -14.63 6.16 18.86
C ASP A 222 -16.15 6.24 18.67
N GLY A 223 -16.69 5.54 17.65
CA GLY A 223 -18.11 5.44 17.37
C GLY A 223 -18.72 6.67 16.69
N LYS A 224 -17.91 7.63 16.23
CA LYS A 224 -18.38 8.73 15.37
C LYS A 224 -18.73 8.27 13.96
N ASP A 225 -19.51 9.10 13.28
CA ASP A 225 -19.83 8.87 11.87
C ASP A 225 -18.55 8.97 11.01
N PRO A 226 -18.32 7.99 10.11
CA PRO A 226 -17.19 8.03 9.21
C PRO A 226 -17.31 9.16 8.17
N VAL A 227 -16.17 9.76 7.82
CA VAL A 227 -16.01 10.79 6.80
C VAL A 227 -15.38 10.18 5.56
N VAL A 228 -15.96 10.50 4.40
CA VAL A 228 -15.46 10.10 3.08
C VAL A 228 -15.24 11.36 2.25
N GLU A 229 -13.99 11.61 1.86
CA GLU A 229 -13.60 12.75 1.04
C GLU A 229 -13.16 12.27 -0.34
N CYS A 230 -13.80 12.79 -1.39
CA CYS A 230 -13.48 12.46 -2.78
C CYS A 230 -13.44 13.73 -3.64
N SER A 231 -12.33 13.91 -4.34
CA SER A 231 -12.05 15.06 -5.20
C SER A 231 -11.47 14.62 -6.54
N ASN A 232 -11.97 15.21 -7.63
CA ASN A 232 -11.48 14.99 -9.00
C ASN A 232 -11.44 13.52 -9.44
N VAL A 233 -12.42 12.73 -9.00
CA VAL A 233 -12.51 11.31 -9.31
C VAL A 233 -13.84 10.96 -9.98
N TYR A 234 -13.76 10.14 -11.02
CA TYR A 234 -14.92 9.52 -11.66
C TYR A 234 -14.95 8.03 -11.34
N GLY A 235 -16.13 7.55 -10.97
CA GLY A 235 -16.28 6.20 -10.46
C GLY A 235 -17.71 5.85 -10.10
N LYS A 236 -17.86 4.76 -9.36
CA LYS A 236 -19.13 4.29 -8.82
C LYS A 236 -18.96 3.72 -7.42
N SER A 237 -19.98 3.91 -6.60
CA SER A 237 -20.08 3.21 -5.33
C SER A 237 -21.33 2.35 -5.27
N SER A 238 -21.24 1.22 -4.58
CA SER A 238 -22.36 0.29 -4.38
C SER A 238 -22.25 -0.42 -3.03
N HIS A 239 -23.40 -0.86 -2.51
CA HIS A 239 -23.50 -1.65 -1.28
C HIS A 239 -22.75 -1.10 -0.05
N ALA A 240 -22.62 0.23 0.03
CA ALA A 240 -21.91 0.92 1.10
C ALA A 240 -22.52 2.32 1.24
N ASN A 241 -23.26 2.53 2.33
CA ASN A 241 -24.01 3.77 2.56
C ASN A 241 -23.05 4.93 2.87
N GLU A 242 -21.93 4.62 3.50
CA GLU A 242 -20.88 5.53 3.95
C GLU A 242 -20.19 6.23 2.77
N VAL A 243 -20.15 5.58 1.61
CA VAL A 243 -19.52 6.09 0.37
C VAL A 243 -20.55 6.58 -0.66
N ALA A 244 -21.83 6.63 -0.28
CA ALA A 244 -22.92 7.13 -1.13
C ALA A 244 -22.81 8.66 -1.28
N GLY A 245 -21.91 9.11 -2.15
CA GLY A 245 -21.62 10.53 -2.37
C GLY A 245 -20.20 10.81 -2.83
N CYS A 246 -19.29 9.84 -2.75
CA CYS A 246 -17.91 9.99 -3.20
C CYS A 246 -17.80 10.31 -4.70
N PHE A 247 -18.66 9.73 -5.53
CA PHE A 247 -18.63 9.92 -6.97
C PHE A 247 -19.79 10.79 -7.43
N VAL A 248 -19.46 11.86 -8.15
CA VAL A 248 -20.45 12.64 -8.88
C VAL A 248 -20.95 11.77 -10.04
N GLN A 249 -22.23 11.42 -10.04
CA GLN A 249 -22.85 10.81 -11.22
C GLN A 249 -22.69 11.79 -12.38
N ARG A 250 -22.04 11.36 -13.48
CA ARG A 250 -22.06 12.18 -14.70
C ARG A 250 -23.50 12.29 -15.21
N PRO A 251 -23.90 13.44 -15.77
CA PRO A 251 -25.14 13.55 -16.53
C PRO A 251 -25.15 12.61 -17.75
#